data_AF-A0A3P1XWE3-F1
#
_entry.id   AF-A0A3P1XWE3-F1
#
_cell.length_a   1.000
_cell.length_b   1.000
_cell.length_c   1.000
_cell.angle_alpha   90.00
_cell.angle_beta   90.00
_cell.angle_gamma   90.00
#
_symmetry.space_group_name_H-M   'P 1'
#
loop_
_entity.id
_entity.type
_entity.pdbx_description
1 polymer ?
#
loop_
_entity_poly.entity_id
_entity_poly.type
_entity_poly.pdbx_seq_one_letter_code
_entity_poly.pdbx_strand_id
1 'polypeptide(L)' 'AGSAEPAKIRDALEQTKDLPTVTGMTTMNETHDAEKELGIVEIREGKKVFLGTIKPEV' A
#
# COMPACT_ATOMS: atom_id res chain seq x y z
N ALA A 1 15.63 8.38 -5.46
CA ALA A 1 15.74 9.69 -6.15
C ALA A 1 17.19 10.13 -6.32
N GLY A 2 18.03 10.14 -5.27
CA GLY A 2 19.44 10.56 -5.39
C GLY A 2 19.66 12.07 -5.56
N SER A 3 18.59 12.87 -5.66
CA SER A 3 18.59 14.33 -5.52
C SER A 3 17.20 14.82 -5.08
N ALA A 4 17.06 16.14 -4.87
CA ALA A 4 15.81 16.81 -4.52
C ALA A 4 15.05 17.39 -5.73
N GLU A 5 15.46 17.07 -6.96
CA GLU A 5 14.73 17.51 -8.17
C GLU A 5 13.35 16.83 -8.23
N PRO A 6 12.25 17.56 -8.47
CA PRO A 6 10.90 17.01 -8.45
C PRO A 6 10.69 15.80 -9.38
N ALA A 7 11.26 15.84 -10.59
CA ALA A 7 11.15 14.74 -11.55
C ALA A 7 11.77 13.44 -11.01
N LYS A 8 12.97 13.51 -10.43
CA LYS A 8 13.66 12.33 -9.86
C LYS A 8 12.96 11.77 -8.62
N ILE A 9 12.22 12.61 -7.88
CA ILE A 9 11.40 12.16 -6.76
C ILE A 9 10.19 11.40 -7.30
N ARG A 10 9.46 11.96 -8.26
CA ARG A 10 8.31 11.29 -8.92
C ARG A 10 8.72 9.93 -9.47
N ASP A 11 9.78 9.87 -10.27
CA ASP A 11 10.20 8.64 -10.93
C ASP A 11 10.63 7.57 -9.91
N ALA A 12 11.21 7.97 -8.78
CA ALA A 12 11.55 7.05 -7.70
C ALA A 12 10.32 6.53 -6.95
N LEU A 13 9.27 7.36 -6.79
CA LEU A 13 8.02 6.95 -6.17
C LEU A 13 7.24 5.98 -7.06
N GLU A 14 7.22 6.22 -8.37
CA GLU A 14 6.60 5.34 -9.38
C GLU A 14 7.23 3.93 -9.38
N GLN A 15 8.55 3.85 -9.13
CA GLN A 15 9.28 2.58 -9.02
C GLN A 15 9.09 1.86 -7.67
N THR A 16 8.25 2.36 -6.77
CA THR A 16 8.02 1.73 -5.47
C THR A 16 7.29 0.40 -5.66
N LYS A 17 7.98 -0.71 -5.40
CA LYS A 17 7.43 -2.07 -5.40
C LYS A 17 7.79 -2.75 -4.10
N ASP A 18 6.85 -3.54 -3.56
CA ASP A 18 7.05 -4.39 -2.39
C ASP A 18 7.67 -3.66 -1.17
N LEU A 19 7.29 -2.40 -0.96
CA LEU A 19 7.79 -1.62 0.17
C LEU A 19 7.01 -1.98 1.44
N PRO A 20 7.65 -2.54 2.49
CA PRO A 20 6.99 -2.76 3.77
C PRO A 20 6.71 -1.41 4.46
N THR A 21 5.46 -1.22 4.87
CA THR A 21 5.00 -0.02 5.59
C THR A 21 4.14 -0.42 6.80
N VAL A 22 3.76 0.55 7.63
CA VAL A 22 2.91 0.28 8.81
C VAL A 22 1.51 -0.23 8.46
N THR A 23 1.07 -0.02 7.21
CA THR A 23 -0.22 -0.52 6.68
C THR A 23 -0.04 -1.68 5.70
N GLY A 24 1.00 -2.50 5.90
CA GLY A 24 1.31 -3.65 5.05
C GLY A 24 2.23 -3.28 3.87
N MET A 25 2.22 -4.11 2.83
CA MET A 25 3.03 -3.89 1.63
C MET A 25 2.45 -2.74 0.78
N THR A 26 3.32 -2.05 0.06
CA THR A 26 2.96 -0.97 -0.87
C THR A 26 3.65 -1.17 -2.19
N THR A 27 2.86 -1.23 -3.26
CA THR A 27 3.31 -1.24 -4.65
C THR A 27 2.58 -0.13 -5.39
N MET A 28 3.31 0.73 -6.10
CA MET A 28 2.73 1.77 -6.95
C MET A 28 2.40 1.18 -8.32
N ASN A 29 1.21 1.43 -8.86
CA ASN A 29 0.82 0.98 -10.20
C ASN A 29 1.00 2.06 -11.27
N GLU A 30 0.65 1.76 -12.52
CA GLU A 30 0.85 2.64 -13.68
C GLU A 30 0.07 3.96 -13.59
N THR A 31 -1.06 3.98 -12.88
CA THR A 31 -1.89 5.17 -12.67
C THR A 31 -1.49 5.97 -11.43
N HIS A 32 -0.39 5.58 -10.77
CA HIS A 32 0.10 6.15 -9.51
C HIS A 32 -0.84 5.93 -8.33
N ASP A 33 -1.57 4.82 -8.35
CA ASP A 33 -2.33 4.35 -7.19
C ASP A 33 -1.49 3.33 -6.40
N ALA A 34 -1.55 3.44 -5.07
CA ALA A 34 -0.91 2.48 -4.18
C ALA A 34 -1.80 1.24 -4.05
N GLU A 35 -1.34 0.13 -4.60
CA GLU A 35 -1.96 -1.18 -4.41
C GLU A 35 -1.63 -1.70 -3.00
N LYS A 36 -2.69 -2.03 -2.26
CA LYS A 36 -2.62 -2.47 -0.86
C LYS A 36 -3.57 -3.62 -0.58
N GLU A 37 -3.19 -4.43 0.39
CA GLU A 37 -4.07 -5.46 0.93
C GLU A 37 -5.23 -4.84 1.75
N LEU A 38 -6.40 -5.49 1.66
CA LEU A 38 -7.61 -5.09 2.38
C LEU A 38 -7.75 -5.94 3.63
N GLY A 39 -7.90 -5.28 4.79
CA GLY A 39 -8.21 -5.94 6.05
C GLY A 39 -9.71 -6.14 6.24
N ILE A 40 -10.14 -7.37 6.53
CA ILE A 40 -11.52 -7.68 6.89
C ILE A 40 -11.68 -7.55 8.40
N VAL A 41 -12.66 -6.76 8.81
CA VAL A 41 -13.04 -6.58 10.20
C VAL A 41 -14.52 -6.84 10.40
N GLU A 42 -14.86 -7.49 11.50
CA GLU A 42 -16.23 -7.73 11.94
C GLU A 42 -16.47 -7.01 13.26
N ILE A 43 -17.65 -6.39 13.41
CA ILE A 43 -18.06 -5.81 14.70
C ILE A 43 -18.78 -6.88 15.51
N ARG A 44 -18.15 -7.34 16.60
CA ARG A 44 -18.76 -8.25 17.57
C ARG A 44 -18.88 -7.53 18.91
N GLU A 45 -20.10 -7.43 19.43
CA GLU A 45 -20.38 -6.78 20.72
C GLU A 45 -19.80 -5.34 20.83
N GLY A 46 -19.89 -4.58 19.73
CA GLY A 46 -19.38 -3.21 19.67
C GLY A 46 -17.84 -3.10 19.55
N LYS A 47 -17.11 -4.21 19.45
CA LYS A 47 -15.65 -4.22 19.25
C LYS A 47 -15.29 -4.67 17.83
N LYS A 48 -14.25 -4.06 17.27
CA LYS A 48 -13.65 -4.48 15.99
C LYS A 48 -12.83 -5.76 16.21
N VAL A 49 -13.18 -6.83 15.51
CA VAL A 49 -12.43 -8.09 15.46
C VAL A 49 -11.83 -8.24 14.07
N PHE A 50 -10.52 -8.38 14.00
CA PHE A 50 -9.81 -8.61 12.74
C PHE A 50 -9.97 -10.08 12.30
N LEU A 51 -10.36 -10.30 11.05
CA LEU A 51 -10.61 -11.63 10.50
C LEU A 51 -9.54 -12.11 9.53
N GLY A 52 -8.83 -11.19 8.88
CA GLY A 52 -7.79 -11.54 7.90
C GLY A 52 -7.57 -10.45 6.87
N THR A 53 -6.70 -10.72 5.89
CA THR A 53 -6.44 -9.84 4.75
C THR A 53 -6.77 -10.51 3.42
N ILE A 54 -7.18 -9.70 2.43
CA ILE A 54 -7.24 -10.06 1.02
C ILE A 54 -6.18 -9.25 0.30
N LYS A 55 -5.33 -9.92 -0.50
CA LYS A 55 -4.33 -9.27 -1.33
C LYS A 55 -4.88 -9.07 -2.76
N PRO A 56 -4.48 -7.99 -3.46
CA PRO A 56 -4.77 -7.85 -4.89
C PRO A 56 -4.22 -9.05 -5.66
N GLU A 57 -4.98 -9.51 -6.66
CA GLU A 57 -4.45 -10.41 -7.68
C GLU A 57 -3.60 -9.56 -8.63
N VAL A 58 -2.31 -9.87 -8.69
CA VAL A 58 -1.30 -9.24 -9.56
C VAL A 58 -1.30 -9.86 -10.94
#